data_AF-A0A950D8E3-F1
#
_entry.id   AF-A0A950D8E3-F1
#
_cell.length_a   1.000
_cell.length_b   1.000
_cell.length_c   1.000
_cell.angle_alpha   90.00
_cell.angle_beta   90.00
_cell.angle_gamma   90.00
#
_symmetry.space_group_name_H-M   'P 1'
#
loop_
_entity.id
_entity.type
_entity.pdbx_description
1 polymer ?
#
loop_
_entity_poly.entity_id
_entity_poly.type
_entity_poly.pdbx_seq_one_letter_code
_entity_poly.pdbx_strand_id
1 'polypeptide(L)' 'MSNLTKREIVVRISNDTGLVQHQVFDVVQRTLDLITDSLARGEDVELRNFGIFEVRLTKERVGRN' A
#
# COMPACT_ATOMS: atom_id res chain seq x y z
N MET A 1 -20.74 5.98 -4.10
CA MET A 1 -19.82 5.91 -2.94
C MET A 1 -18.50 6.53 -3.36
N SER A 2 -17.91 7.42 -2.57
CA SER A 2 -16.59 7.97 -2.87
C SER A 2 -15.50 6.97 -2.46
N ASN A 3 -14.54 6.72 -3.35
CA ASN A 3 -13.39 5.86 -3.05
C ASN A 3 -12.39 6.64 -2.20
N LEU A 4 -11.80 5.99 -1.18
CA LEU A 4 -10.70 6.57 -0.43
C LEU A 4 -9.46 6.66 -1.34
N THR A 5 -8.98 7.88 -1.57
CA THR A 5 -7.80 8.15 -2.39
C THR A 5 -6.55 8.36 -1.53
N LYS A 6 -5.36 8.17 -2.14
CA LYS A 6 -4.08 8.51 -1.50
C LYS A 6 -4.05 9.95 -0.99
N ARG A 7 -4.63 10.89 -1.73
CA ARG A 7 -4.73 12.30 -1.33
C ARG A 7 -5.55 12.46 -0.04
N GLU A 8 -6.69 11.79 0.06
CA GLU A 8 -7.51 11.86 1.28
C GLU A 8 -6.81 11.24 2.49
N ILE A 9 -6.06 10.15 2.31
CA ILE A 9 -5.22 9.56 3.37
C ILE A 9 -4.19 10.58 3.87
N VAL A 10 -3.47 11.23 2.95
CA VAL A 10 -2.46 12.26 3.28
C VAL A 10 -3.07 13.44 4.02
N VAL A 11 -4.22 13.95 3.55
CA VAL A 11 -4.91 15.08 4.19
C VAL A 11 -5.38 14.70 5.59
N ARG A 12 -5.97 13.51 5.77
CA ARG A 12 -6.43 13.05 7.09
C ARG A 12 -5.27 12.90 8.08
N ILE A 13 -4.19 12.22 7.69
CA ILE A 13 -3.01 12.05 8.56
C ILE A 13 -2.37 13.41 8.88
N SER A 14 -2.25 14.31 7.91
CA SER A 14 -1.73 15.66 8.14
C SER A 14 -2.57 16.45 9.15
N ASN A 15 -3.90 16.39 9.02
CA ASN A 15 -4.81 17.03 9.97
C ASN A 15 -4.71 16.43 11.38
N ASP A 16 -4.60 15.10 11.50
CA ASP A 16 -4.57 14.40 12.78
C ASP A 16 -3.24 14.55 13.52
N THR A 17 -2.12 14.68 12.78
CA THR A 17 -0.76 14.71 13.33
C THR A 17 -0.15 16.11 13.38
N GLY A 18 -0.71 17.08 12.64
CA GLY A 18 -0.14 18.41 12.46
C GLY A 18 1.10 18.46 11.55
N LEU A 19 1.51 17.33 10.97
CA LEU A 19 2.64 17.28 10.04
C LEU A 19 2.29 17.94 8.70
N VAL A 20 3.29 18.50 8.04
CA VAL A 20 3.09 19.17 6.75
C VAL A 20 2.70 18.14 5.68
N GLN A 21 1.67 18.45 4.88
CA GLN A 21 1.11 17.51 3.89
C GLN A 21 2.15 16.90 2.94
N HIS A 22 3.17 17.65 2.52
CA HIS A 22 4.22 17.12 1.65
C HIS A 22 5.05 16.02 2.34
N GLN A 23 5.35 16.18 3.63
CA GLN A 23 6.08 15.17 4.40
C GLN A 23 5.25 13.89 4.56
N VAL A 24 3.97 14.06 4.87
CA VAL A 24 3.03 12.93 4.98
C VAL A 24 2.89 12.23 3.63
N PHE A 25 2.78 12.98 2.54
CA PHE A 25 2.75 12.43 1.18
C PHE A 25 3.99 11.57 0.90
N ASP A 26 5.18 12.09 1.20
CA ASP A 26 6.44 11.39 0.96
C ASP A 26 6.53 10.09 1.79
N VAL A 27 6.09 10.11 3.05
CA VAL A 27 6.06 8.91 3.90
C VAL A 27 5.10 7.86 3.34
N VAL A 28 3.89 8.27 2.95
CA VAL A 28 2.89 7.35 2.37
C VAL A 28 3.40 6.76 1.06
N GLN A 29 4.00 7.58 0.19
CA GLN A 29 4.56 7.10 -1.08
C GLN A 29 5.67 6.08 -0.84
N ARG A 30 6.65 6.41 0.00
CA ARG A 30 7.77 5.50 0.32
C ARG A 30 7.31 4.20 0.97
N THR A 31 6.24 4.25 1.77
CA THR A 31 5.66 3.04 2.37
C THR A 31 5.14 2.09 1.29
N LEU A 32 4.40 2.63 0.30
CA LEU A 32 3.89 1.83 -0.82
C LEU A 32 5.01 1.32 -1.73
N ASP A 33 6.04 2.13 -1.95
CA ASP A 33 7.22 1.74 -2.74
C ASP A 33 7.94 0.55 -2.08
N LEU A 34 8.20 0.63 -0.77
CA LEU A 34 8.82 -0.46 0.00
C LEU A 34 8.00 -1.75 -0.05
N ILE A 35 6.66 -1.66 0.08
CA ILE A 35 5.79 -2.83 -0.05
C ILE A 35 5.94 -3.46 -1.44
N THR A 36 5.89 -2.64 -2.49
CA THR A 36 5.96 -3.10 -3.89
C THR A 36 7.32 -3.73 -4.19
N ASP A 37 8.41 -3.10 -3.76
CA ASP A 37 9.77 -3.57 -3.96
C ASP A 37 10.04 -4.89 -3.23
N SER A 38 9.54 -5.04 -1.99
CA SER A 38 9.65 -6.31 -1.25
C SER A 38 8.88 -7.44 -1.94
N LEU A 39 7.63 -7.19 -2.34
CA LEU A 39 6.85 -8.19 -3.08
C LEU A 39 7.51 -8.57 -4.41
N ALA A 40 8.10 -7.62 -5.13
CA ALA A 40 8.82 -7.88 -6.38
C ALA A 40 10.06 -8.79 -6.17
N ARG A 41 10.67 -8.75 -4.98
CA ARG A 41 11.76 -9.67 -4.59
C ARG A 41 11.27 -11.01 -4.04
N GLY A 42 9.96 -11.21 -3.93
CA GLY A 42 9.36 -12.41 -3.34
C GLY A 42 9.40 -12.42 -1.81
N GLU A 43 9.60 -11.26 -1.17
CA GLU A 43 9.54 -11.11 0.28
C GLU A 43 8.10 -10.83 0.72
N ASP A 44 7.65 -11.53 1.76
CA ASP A 44 6.35 -11.26 2.37
C ASP A 44 6.41 -9.98 3.21
N VAL A 45 5.35 -9.18 3.17
CA VAL A 45 5.21 -7.96 3.95
C VAL A 45 4.09 -8.12 4.97
N GLU A 46 4.46 -8.21 6.25
CA GLU A 46 3.52 -8.28 7.36
C GLU A 46 3.32 -6.89 8.00
N LEU A 47 2.08 -6.41 7.96
CA LEU A 47 1.62 -5.24 8.70
C LEU A 47 0.70 -5.70 9.83
N ARG A 48 1.25 -5.81 11.05
CA ARG A 48 0.49 -6.26 12.23
C ARG A 48 -0.78 -5.43 12.43
N ASN A 49 -1.87 -6.10 12.80
CA ASN A 49 -3.21 -5.53 12.92
C ASN A 49 -3.83 -5.02 11.61
N PHE A 50 -3.22 -5.31 10.46
CA PHE A 50 -3.74 -4.95 9.14
C PHE A 50 -3.82 -6.16 8.22
N GLY A 51 -2.69 -6.82 7.94
CA GLY A 51 -2.65 -7.99 7.08
C GLY A 51 -1.25 -8.38 6.61
N ILE A 52 -1.19 -9.45 5.82
CA ILE A 52 0.02 -9.95 5.18
C ILE A 52 -0.16 -9.82 3.67
N PHE A 53 0.84 -9.27 3.01
CA PHE A 53 0.97 -9.27 1.56
C PHE A 53 2.04 -10.28 1.17
N GLU A 54 1.70 -11.21 0.28
CA GLU A 54 2.55 -12.31 -0.13
C GLU A 54 2.35 -12.60 -1.62
N VAL A 55 3.41 -13.05 -2.30
CA VAL A 55 3.33 -13.45 -3.71
C VAL A 55 2.90 -14.91 -3.79
N ARG A 56 1.75 -15.17 -4.44
CA ARG A 56 1.24 -16.52 -4.67
C ARG A 56 1.38 -16.92 -6.12
N LEU A 57 2.24 -17.90 -6.38
CA LEU A 57 2.30 -18.57 -7.68
C LEU A 57 1.08 -19.48 -7.86
N THR A 58 0.30 -19.23 -8.89
CA THR A 58 -0.86 -20.06 -9.25
C THR A 58 -0.57 -20.83 -10.53
N LYS A 59 -1.01 -22.10 -10.59
CA LYS A 59 -0.88 -22.91 -11.80
C LYS A 59 -1.74 -22.32 -12.91
N GLU A 60 -1.26 -22.44 -14.15
CA GLU A 60 -2.03 -22.08 -15.33
C GLU A 60 -3.37 -22.83 -15.38
N ARG A 61 -4.40 -22.17 -15.92
CA ARG A 61 -5.74 -22.73 -16.11
C ARG A 61 -6.22 -22.37 -17.51
N VAL A 62 -7.09 -23.22 -18.07
CA VAL A 62 -7.72 -22.96 -19.37
C VAL A 62 -8.69 -21.79 -19.22
N GLY A 63 -8.33 -20.64 -19.80
CA GLY A 63 -9.18 -19.45 -19.88
C GLY A 63 -10.34 -19.66 -20.85
N ARG A 64 -11.49 -19.01 -20.58
CA ARG A 64 -12.63 -18.92 -21.49
C ARG A 64 -13.08 -17.45 -21.54
N ASN A 65 -13.50 -17.00 -22.71
CA ASN A 65 -14.02 -15.64 -22.94
C ASN A 65 -15.53 -15.58 -22.71
#